data_AF-A0A4R0G591-F1
#
_entry.id   AF-A0A4R0G591-F1
#
_cell.length_a   1.000
_cell.length_b   1.000
_cell.length_c   1.000
_cell.angle_alpha   90.00
_cell.angle_beta   90.00
_cell.angle_gamma   90.00
#
_symmetry.space_group_name_H-M   'P 1'
#
loop_
_entity.id
_entity.type
_entity.pdbx_description
1 polymer ?
#
loop_
_entity_poly.entity_id
_entity_poly.type
_entity_poly.pdbx_seq_one_letter_code
_entity_poly.pdbx_strand_id
1 'polypeptide(L)' 'MDTEITPTQLAIEYIRRDKSNLSPAQYLKKLKQLELEFADLLALSSNELKEEIYFAWRLGVHVH' A
#
# COMPACT_ATOMS: atom_id res chain seq x y z
N MET A 1 15.56 -18.07 -2.53
CA MET A 1 14.89 -17.08 -3.39
C MET A 1 14.75 -15.84 -2.53
N ASP A 2 15.68 -14.90 -2.64
CA ASP A 2 15.47 -13.56 -2.09
C ASP A 2 14.37 -12.92 -2.93
N THR A 3 13.14 -13.07 -2.44
CA THR A 3 11.98 -12.39 -3.01
C THR A 3 11.93 -11.04 -2.35
N GLU A 4 12.80 -10.14 -2.82
CA GLU A 4 12.75 -8.74 -2.42
C GLU A 4 11.36 -8.21 -2.80
N ILE A 5 10.59 -7.85 -1.79
CA ILE A 5 9.21 -7.41 -1.93
C ILE A 5 9.25 -5.99 -2.49
N THR A 6 8.81 -5.82 -3.74
CA THR A 6 8.80 -4.50 -4.37
C THR A 6 7.50 -3.74 -4.07
N PRO A 7 7.51 -2.39 -4.04
CA PRO A 7 6.29 -1.58 -3.91
C PRO A 7 5.22 -1.95 -4.94
N THR A 8 5.62 -2.20 -6.19
CA THR A 8 4.72 -2.61 -7.27
C THR A 8 4.02 -3.94 -6.97
N GLN A 9 4.74 -4.93 -6.41
CA GLN A 9 4.16 -6.22 -6.04
C GLN A 9 3.12 -6.05 -4.92
N LEU A 10 3.42 -5.26 -3.89
CA LEU A 10 2.49 -4.97 -2.80
C LEU A 10 1.23 -4.26 -3.32
N ALA A 11 1.38 -3.28 -4.20
CA ALA A 11 0.26 -2.57 -4.81
C ALA A 11 -0.65 -3.50 -5.62
N ILE A 12 -0.08 -4.41 -6.42
CA ILE A 12 -0.84 -5.40 -7.19
C ILE A 12 -1.59 -6.37 -6.25
N GLU A 13 -0.92 -6.91 -5.23
CA GLU A 13 -1.57 -7.82 -4.27
C GLU A 13 -2.66 -7.12 -3.45
N TYR A 14 -2.47 -5.85 -3.10
CA TYR A 14 -3.46 -5.05 -2.40
C TYR A 14 -4.72 -4.85 -3.26
N ILE A 15 -4.55 -4.48 -4.54
CA ILE A 15 -5.68 -4.35 -5.47
C ILE A 15 -6.34 -5.70 -5.74
N ARG A 16 -5.59 -6.81 -5.79
CA ARG A 16 -6.18 -8.15 -6.01
C ARG A 16 -7.12 -8.56 -4.88
N ARG A 17 -6.91 -8.07 -3.65
CA ARG A 17 -7.80 -8.32 -2.49
C ARG A 17 -9.04 -7.43 -2.51
N ASP A 18 -9.01 -6.35 -3.28
CA ASP A 18 -10.15 -5.45 -3.46
C ASP A 18 -11.24 -6.14 -4.32
N LYS A 19 -12.48 -6.10 -3.84
CA LYS A 19 -13.65 -6.70 -4.53
C LYS A 19 -14.32 -5.71 -5.50
N SER A 20 -13.81 -4.50 -5.64
CA SER A 20 -14.37 -3.51 -6.54
C SER A 20 -14.12 -3.86 -8.01
N ASN A 21 -15.15 -3.69 -8.85
CA ASN A 21 -15.01 -3.83 -10.30
C ASN A 21 -14.38 -2.58 -10.89
N LEU A 22 -13.05 -2.56 -10.97
CA LEU A 22 -12.29 -1.47 -11.57
C LEU A 22 -12.23 -1.63 -13.09
N SER A 23 -12.52 -0.56 -13.83
CA SER A 23 -12.12 -0.47 -15.24
C SER A 23 -10.58 -0.45 -15.37
N PRO A 24 -10.02 -0.80 -16.54
CA PRO A 24 -8.56 -0.78 -16.74
C PRO A 24 -7.91 0.57 -16.41
N ALA A 25 -8.56 1.70 -16.73
CA ALA A 25 -8.05 3.02 -16.42
C ALA A 25 -8.03 3.31 -14.91
N GLN A 26 -9.06 2.87 -14.19
CA GLN A 26 -9.13 3.00 -12.73
C GLN A 26 -8.10 2.10 -12.04
N TYR A 27 -7.91 0.88 -12.54
CA TYR A 27 -6.87 -0.04 -12.07
C TYR A 27 -5.49 0.61 -12.18
N LEU A 28 -5.13 1.14 -13.37
CA LEU A 28 -3.82 1.76 -13.58
C LEU A 28 -3.62 3.01 -12.71
N LYS A 29 -4.66 3.82 -12.53
CA LYS A 29 -4.62 4.99 -11.64
C LYS A 29 -4.36 4.57 -10.19
N LYS A 30 -5.12 3.59 -9.69
CA LYS A 30 -4.98 3.09 -8.31
C LYS A 30 -3.64 2.39 -8.09
N LEU A 31 -3.17 1.63 -9.06
CA LEU A 31 -1.88 0.95 -9.02
C LEU A 31 -0.72 1.94 -8.83
N LYS A 32 -0.66 3.00 -9.65
CA LYS A 32 0.37 4.03 -9.54
C LYS A 32 0.36 4.76 -8.19
N GLN A 33 -0.84 5.04 -7.68
CA GLN A 33 -0.98 5.67 -6.37
C GLN A 33 -0.43 4.77 -5.26
N LEU A 34 -0.89 3.51 -5.21
CA LEU A 34 -0.46 2.57 -4.18
C LEU A 34 1.03 2.23 -4.28
N GLU A 35 1.58 2.17 -5.49
CA GLU A 35 3.02 1.94 -5.68
C GLU A 35 3.86 3.05 -5.02
N LEU A 36 3.46 4.32 -5.15
CA LEU A 36 4.12 5.44 -4.47
C LEU A 36 3.96 5.34 -2.95
N GLU A 37 2.73 5.09 -2.48
CA GLU A 37 2.47 4.95 -1.04
C GLU A 37 3.30 3.82 -0.41
N PHE A 38 3.40 2.66 -1.07
CA PHE A 38 4.24 1.56 -0.59
C PHE A 38 5.74 1.86 -0.69
N ALA A 39 6.19 2.60 -1.70
CA ALA A 39 7.59 3.01 -1.81
C ALA A 39 7.98 3.91 -0.64
N ASP A 40 7.13 4.90 -0.31
CA ASP A 40 7.33 5.79 0.83
C ASP A 40 7.34 5.01 2.15
N LEU A 41 6.40 4.09 2.36
CA LEU A 41 6.34 3.26 3.56
C LEU A 41 7.54 2.31 3.72
N LEU A 42 8.04 1.73 2.63
CA LEU A 42 9.21 0.85 2.66
C LEU A 42 10.53 1.62 2.88
N ALA A 43 10.55 2.91 2.59
CA ALA A 43 11.70 3.78 2.85
C ALA A 43 11.79 4.22 4.34
N LEU A 44 10.70 4.08 5.10
CA LEU A 44 10.67 4.45 6.52
C LEU A 44 11.58 3.53 7.36
N SER A 45 12.21 4.11 8.39
CA SER A 45 12.80 3.33 9.46
C SER A 45 11.71 2.61 10.26
N SER A 46 12.09 1.57 11.01
CA SER A 46 11.15 0.83 11.83
C SER A 46 10.44 1.67 12.91
N ASN A 47 11.03 2.79 13.33
CA ASN A 47 10.38 3.70 14.29
C ASN A 47 9.35 4.59 13.60
N GLU A 48 9.70 5.17 12.44
CA GLU A 48 8.79 5.99 11.64
C GLU A 48 7.59 5.18 11.17
N LEU A 49 7.80 3.93 10.75
CA LEU A 49 6.69 3.05 10.35
C LEU A 49 5.73 2.75 11.52
N LYS A 50 6.24 2.58 12.75
CA LYS A 50 5.39 2.41 13.94
C LYS A 50 4.56 3.65 14.23
N GLU A 51 5.15 4.83 14.07
CA GLU A 51 4.45 6.09 14.25
C GLU A 51 3.35 6.28 13.20
N GLU A 52 3.63 5.96 11.93
CA GLU A 52 2.65 6.00 10.84
C GLU A 52 1.48 5.04 11.09
N ILE A 53 1.76 3.80 11.52
CA ILE A 53 0.73 2.84 11.91
C ILE A 53 -0.09 3.38 13.08
N TYR A 54 0.57 3.89 14.13
CA TYR A 54 -0.12 4.43 15.31
C TYR A 54 -0.97 5.66 14.96
N PHE A 55 -0.51 6.50 14.05
CA PHE A 55 -1.24 7.63 13.52
C PHE A 55 -2.50 7.20 12.77
N ALA A 56 -2.38 6.20 11.87
CA ALA A 56 -3.52 5.61 11.16
C ALA A 56 -4.57 5.02 12.12
N TRP A 57 -4.14 4.37 13.20
CA TRP A 57 -5.02 3.89 14.27
C TRP A 57 -5.76 5.03 14.97
N ARG A 58 -5.07 6.11 15.34
CA ARG A 58 -5.68 7.28 15.99
C ARG A 58 -6.71 7.98 15.09
N LEU A 59 -6.46 8.02 13.78
CA LEU A 59 -7.37 8.60 12.80
C LEU A 59 -8.56 7.69 12.45
N GLY A 60 -8.59 6.45 12.93
CA GLY A 60 -9.66 5.49 12.61
C GLY A 60 -9.64 5.01 11.16
N VAL A 61 -8.53 5.20 10.43
CA VAL A 61 -8.38 4.80 9.02
C VAL A 61 -7.73 3.43 8.85
N HIS A 62 -7.45 2.72 9.95
CA HIS A 62 -7.06 1.31 9.89
C HIS A 62 -8.21 0.50 9.28
N VAL A 63 -7.93 -0.26 8.23
CA VAL A 63 -8.92 -1.03 7.47
C VAL A 63 -9.55 -2.12 8.35
N HIS A 64 -10.89 -2.20 8.37
CA HIS A 64 -11.67 -3.37 8.79
C HIS A 64 -11.72 -4.43 7.69
#